data_AF-A0A935GSP2-F1
#
_entry.id   AF-A0A935GSP2-F1
#
_cell.length_a   1.000
_cell.length_b   1.000
_cell.length_c   1.000
_cell.angle_alpha   90.00
_cell.angle_beta   90.00
_cell.angle_gamma   90.00
#
_symmetry.space_group_name_H-M   'P 1'
#
loop_
_entity.id
_entity.type
_entity.pdbx_description
1 polymer ?
#
loop_
_entity_poly.entity_id
_entity_poly.type
_entity_poly.pdbx_seq_one_letter_code
_entity_poly.pdbx_strand_id
1 'polypeptide(L)' 'MDYRLRAGATGLEAAIEMRRALGEDIPVLMISGESSAAELARIAASGYPLLHKPVSPAKLRSLLAHLLRTPAA' A
#
# COMPACT_ATOMS: atom_id res chain seq x y z
N MET A 1 -3.49 2.95 0.17
CA MET A 1 -3.33 3.35 -1.24
C MET A 1 -3.90 2.26 -2.13
N ASP A 2 -4.75 2.61 -3.10
CA ASP A 2 -5.24 1.66 -4.10
C ASP A 2 -4.11 1.32 -5.09
N TYR A 3 -3.89 0.03 -5.39
CA TYR A 3 -2.82 -0.36 -6.30
C TYR A 3 -3.06 0.10 -7.72
N ARG A 4 -4.31 0.08 -8.20
CA ARG A 4 -4.67 0.60 -9.53
C ARG A 4 -5.24 2.00 -9.40
N LEU A 5 -4.56 2.96 -9.99
CA LEU A 5 -5.03 4.33 -10.13
C LEU A 5 -5.50 4.57 -11.57
N ARG A 6 -6.11 5.74 -11.79
CA ARG A 6 -6.58 6.15 -13.12
C ARG A 6 -5.39 6.37 -14.06
N ALA A 7 -5.68 6.38 -15.37
CA ALA A 7 -4.69 6.60 -16.42
C ALA A 7 -3.51 5.62 -16.41
N GLY A 8 -3.71 4.41 -15.88
CA GLY A 8 -2.69 3.35 -15.87
C GLY A 8 -1.63 3.49 -14.78
N ALA A 9 -1.68 4.54 -13.96
CA ALA A 9 -0.76 4.72 -12.83
C ALA A 9 -1.01 3.68 -11.74
N THR A 10 0.03 3.41 -10.95
CA THR A 10 -0.05 2.52 -9.80
C THR A 10 0.02 3.28 -8.48
N GLY A 11 -0.64 2.73 -7.46
CA GLY A 11 -0.52 3.23 -6.10
C GLY A 11 0.88 3.10 -5.54
N LEU A 12 1.69 2.18 -6.08
CA LEU A 12 3.09 2.02 -5.71
C LEU A 12 3.91 3.23 -6.16
N GLU A 13 3.78 3.64 -7.41
CA GLU A 13 4.43 4.86 -7.93
C GLU A 13 3.99 6.09 -7.12
N ALA A 14 2.69 6.22 -6.87
CA ALA A 14 2.16 7.33 -6.07
C ALA A 14 2.71 7.35 -4.63
N ALA A 15 2.87 6.19 -3.99
CA ALA A 15 3.45 6.09 -2.65
C ALA A 15 4.93 6.54 -2.62
N ILE A 16 5.71 6.13 -3.62
CA ILE A 16 7.12 6.52 -3.77
C ILE A 16 7.24 8.03 -3.99
N GLU A 17 6.46 8.59 -4.91
CA GLU A 17 6.46 10.03 -5.20
C GLU A 17 5.99 10.86 -4.00
N MET A 18 5.01 10.37 -3.23
CA MET A 18 4.55 11.03 -2.01
C MET A 18 5.66 11.09 -0.94
N ARG A 19 6.41 10.00 -0.72
CA ARG A 19 7.55 9.98 0.21
C ARG A 19 8.65 10.94 -0.24
N ARG A 20 8.96 10.96 -1.55
CA ARG A 20 9.94 11.91 -2.12
C ARG A 20 9.52 13.36 -1.95
N ALA A 21 8.25 13.68 -2.23
CA ALA A 21 7.74 15.04 -2.17
C ALA A 21 7.66 15.58 -0.74
N LEU A 22 7.36 14.72 0.24
CA LEU A 22 7.21 15.12 1.64
C LEU A 22 8.51 14.99 2.45
N GLY A 23 9.50 14.24 1.95
CA GLY A 23 10.76 14.00 2.65
C GLY A 23 10.60 13.17 3.93
N GLU A 24 9.47 12.45 4.06
CA GLU A 24 9.11 11.68 5.25
C GLU A 24 8.78 10.24 4.87
N ASP A 25 9.08 9.30 5.78
CA ASP A 25 8.78 7.88 5.59
C ASP A 25 7.31 7.56 5.95
N ILE A 26 6.36 8.07 5.17
CA ILE A 26 4.93 7.96 5.53
C ILE A 26 4.46 6.51 5.43
N PRO A 27 3.94 5.87 6.50
CA PRO A 27 3.46 4.49 6.44
C PRO A 27 2.40 4.28 5.35
N VAL A 28 2.58 3.25 4.52
CA VAL A 28 1.67 2.94 3.40
C VAL A 28 1.11 1.53 3.56
N LEU A 29 -0.22 1.44 3.49
CA LEU A 29 -0.96 0.19 3.32
C LEU A 29 -1.44 0.10 1.87
N MET A 30 -1.01 -0.91 1.12
CA MET A 30 -1.51 -1.19 -0.22
C MET A 30 -2.83 -1.94 -0.17
N ILE A 31 -3.75 -1.58 -1.06
CA ILE A 31 -5.02 -2.26 -1.25
C ILE A 31 -5.14 -2.59 -2.74
N SER A 32 -5.28 -3.87 -3.08
CA SER A 32 -5.30 -4.33 -4.48
C SER A 32 -6.43 -5.31 -4.73
N GLY A 33 -7.02 -5.29 -5.93
CA GLY A 33 -7.87 -6.36 -6.44
C GLY A 33 -7.14 -7.28 -7.42
N GLU A 34 -5.84 -7.07 -7.61
CA GLU A 34 -5.01 -7.86 -8.52
C GLU A 34 -4.82 -9.28 -7.98
N SER A 35 -5.06 -10.26 -8.85
CA SER A 35 -4.85 -11.68 -8.58
C SER A 35 -3.67 -12.27 -9.35
N SER A 36 -3.06 -11.51 -10.27
CA SER A 36 -1.94 -12.00 -11.06
C SER A 36 -0.68 -12.12 -10.19
N ALA A 37 0.05 -13.23 -10.35
CA ALA A 37 1.27 -13.49 -9.60
C ALA A 37 2.33 -12.39 -9.81
N ALA A 38 2.42 -11.85 -11.03
CA ALA A 38 3.38 -10.80 -11.37
C ALA A 38 3.08 -9.47 -10.66
N GLU A 39 1.81 -9.08 -10.53
CA GLU A 39 1.44 -7.86 -9.81
C GLU A 39 1.60 -8.05 -8.30
N LEU A 40 1.19 -9.20 -7.76
CA LEU A 40 1.35 -9.51 -6.34
C LEU A 40 2.84 -9.55 -5.92
N ALA A 41 3.70 -10.13 -6.76
CA ALA A 41 5.15 -10.14 -6.53
C ALA A 41 5.73 -8.72 -6.53
N ARG A 42 5.30 -7.85 -7.46
CA ARG A 42 5.73 -6.44 -7.50
C ARG A 42 5.32 -5.68 -6.25
N ILE A 43 4.10 -5.88 -5.77
CA ILE A 43 3.64 -5.25 -4.52
C ILE A 43 4.45 -5.77 -3.33
N ALA A 44 4.65 -7.08 -3.23
CA ALA A 44 5.43 -7.67 -2.15
C ALA A 44 6.86 -7.14 -2.11
N ALA A 45 7.51 -6.98 -3.28
CA ALA A 45 8.86 -6.43 -3.38
C ALA A 45 8.97 -4.97 -2.91
N SER A 46 7.86 -4.21 -2.84
CA SER A 46 7.86 -2.84 -2.31
C SER A 46 8.01 -2.76 -0.78
N GLY A 47 7.83 -3.87 -0.07
CA GLY A 47 7.85 -3.90 1.40
C GLY A 47 6.59 -3.31 2.05
N TYR A 48 5.64 -2.76 1.29
CA TYR A 48 4.39 -2.27 1.85
C TYR A 48 3.44 -3.42 2.19
N PRO A 49 2.80 -3.40 3.38
CA PRO A 49 1.71 -4.32 3.68
C PRO A 49 0.61 -4.24 2.63
N LEU A 50 0.03 -5.40 2.29
CA LEU A 50 -1.01 -5.52 1.25
C LEU A 50 -2.31 -6.11 1.82
N LEU A 51 -3.43 -5.50 1.45
CA LEU A 51 -4.77 -6.05 1.56
C LEU A 51 -5.36 -6.35 0.19
N HIS A 52 -5.82 -7.59 0.00
CA HIS A 52 -6.60 -7.96 -1.18
C HIS A 52 -8.06 -7.51 -1.00
N LYS A 53 -8.66 -6.95 -2.06
CA LYS A 53 -10.08 -6.57 -2.11
C LYS A 53 -10.97 -7.81 -2.26
N PRO A 54 -12.19 -7.85 -1.71
CA PRO A 54 -12.79 -6.84 -0.85
C PRO A 54 -12.13 -6.79 0.52
N VAL A 55 -11.98 -5.58 1.05
CA VAL A 55 -11.31 -5.37 2.33
C VAL A 55 -12.31 -5.48 3.48
N SER A 56 -12.04 -6.36 4.45
CA SER A 56 -12.88 -6.41 5.66
C SER A 56 -12.58 -5.22 6.60
N PRO A 57 -13.60 -4.57 7.17
CA PRO A 57 -13.40 -3.43 8.08
C PRO A 57 -12.55 -3.79 9.30
N ALA A 58 -12.68 -5.01 9.84
CA ALA A 58 -11.89 -5.47 10.97
C ALA A 58 -10.40 -5.59 10.63
N LYS A 59 -10.06 -6.18 9.48
CA LYS A 59 -8.67 -6.37 9.05
C LYS A 59 -8.01 -5.03 8.72
N LEU A 60 -8.73 -4.12 8.06
CA LEU A 60 -8.26 -2.76 7.81
C LEU A 60 -7.93 -2.03 9.12
N ARG A 61 -8.86 -2.01 10.09
CA ARG A 61 -8.65 -1.36 11.38
C ARG A 61 -7.45 -1.94 12.14
N SER A 62 -7.31 -3.27 12.15
CA SER A 62 -6.19 -3.94 12.82
C SER A 62 -4.84 -3.53 12.22
N LEU A 63 -4.71 -3.50 10.88
CA LEU A 63 -3.48 -3.11 10.21
C LEU A 63 -3.18 -1.62 10.33
N LEU A 64 -4.19 -0.74 10.22
CA LEU A 64 -3.99 0.69 10.46
C LEU A 64 -3.50 0.95 11.87
N ALA A 65 -4.10 0.30 12.87
CA ALA A 65 -3.66 0.42 14.25
C ALA A 65 -2.22 -0.08 14.42
N HIS A 66 -1.81 -1.14 13.71
CA HIS A 66 -0.43 -1.62 13.72
C HIS A 66 0.53 -0.61 13.09
N LEU A 67 0.21 -0.09 11.90
CA LEU A 67 1.03 0.88 11.17
C LEU A 67 1.24 2.19 11.94
N LEU A 68 0.21 2.68 12.64
CA LEU A 68 0.30 3.91 13.42
C LEU A 68 1.06 3.76 14.74
N ARG A 69 1.26 2.52 15.22
CA ARG A 69 2.06 2.25 16.44
C ARG A 69 3.54 2.09 16.16
N THR A 70 3.90 1.72 14.94
CA THR A 70 5.30 1.57 14.54
C THR A 70 5.77 2.92 14.00
N PRO A 71 6.65 3.66 14.70
CA PRO A 71 7.21 4.87 14.14
C PRO A 71 7.91 4.50 12.83
N ALA A 72 7.67 5.28 11.78
CA ALA A 72 8.39 5.11 10.54
C ALA A 72 9.88 5.34 10.78
N ALA A 73 10.70 4.42 10.28
CA ALA A 73 12.14 4.41 10.49
C ALA A 73 12.85 5.41 9.57
#